data_AF-A0A8H6CNV8-F1
#
_entry.id   AF-A0A8H6CNV8-F1
#
_cell.length_a   1.000
_cell.length_b   1.000
_cell.length_c   1.000
_cell.angle_alpha   90.00
_cell.angle_beta   90.00
_cell.angle_gamma   90.00
#
_symmetry.space_group_name_H-M   'P 1'
#
loop_
_entity.id
_entity.type
_entity.pdbx_description
1 polymer ?
#
loop_
_entity_poly.entity_id
_entity_poly.type
_entity_poly.pdbx_seq_one_letter_code
_entity_poly.pdbx_strand_id
1 'polypeptide(L)'
;MNQVLHPQLDLQKTMVHIPDIKAGGAVVWLCDTIHAVDKVHMGKSDSSVMYIPICPSLKETRSIFVASETPCCKGCQVQTSLATMESLSTLADRPTCT
;
A
#
# COMPACT_ATOMS: atom_id res chain seq x y z
N MET A 1 -12.04 6.41 10.34
CA MET A 1 -13.48 6.09 10.27
C MET A 1 -13.93 5.45 11.59
N ASN A 2 -15.01 5.90 12.22
CA ASN A 2 -15.50 5.29 13.46
C ASN A 2 -17.03 5.23 13.52
N GLN A 3 -17.57 4.40 14.41
CA GLN A 3 -19.01 4.17 14.55
C GLN A 3 -19.76 5.39 15.09
N VAL A 4 -19.09 6.25 15.88
CA VAL A 4 -19.72 7.44 16.49
C VAL A 4 -20.03 8.49 15.44
N LEU A 5 -19.11 8.75 14.51
CA LEU A 5 -19.25 9.77 13.47
C LEU A 5 -19.97 9.24 12.23
N HIS A 6 -19.94 7.92 12.00
CA HIS A 6 -20.54 7.28 10.83
C HIS A 6 -21.39 6.06 11.19
N PRO A 7 -22.44 6.23 12.03
CA PRO A 7 -23.24 5.12 12.53
C PRO A 7 -23.97 4.36 11.41
N GLN A 8 -24.31 5.05 10.32
CA GLN A 8 -25.02 4.51 9.16
C GLN A 8 -24.21 3.48 8.37
N LEU A 9 -22.89 3.44 8.54
CA LEU A 9 -22.06 2.45 7.86
C LEU A 9 -22.11 1.07 8.50
N ASP A 10 -22.51 0.97 9.78
CA ASP A 10 -22.55 -0.26 10.57
C ASP A 10 -21.32 -1.16 10.32
N LEU A 11 -20.12 -0.59 10.51
CA LEU A 11 -18.85 -1.20 10.10
C LEU A 11 -18.62 -2.59 10.71
N GLN A 12 -19.25 -2.89 11.84
CA GLN A 12 -19.20 -4.20 12.48
C GLN A 12 -19.89 -5.30 11.67
N LYS A 13 -20.87 -4.95 10.83
CA LYS A 13 -21.59 -5.90 9.98
C LYS A 13 -21.22 -5.81 8.50
N THR A 14 -20.75 -4.64 8.05
CA THR A 14 -20.50 -4.38 6.63
C THR A 14 -19.06 -4.65 6.20
N MET A 15 -18.10 -4.62 7.12
CA MET A 15 -16.73 -5.03 6.81
C MET A 15 -16.60 -6.56 6.78
N VAL A 16 -15.91 -7.06 5.76
CA VAL A 16 -15.70 -8.49 5.53
C VAL A 16 -14.21 -8.77 5.37
N HIS A 17 -13.78 -9.95 5.78
CA HIS A 17 -12.41 -10.40 5.54
C HIS A 17 -12.18 -10.65 4.06
N ILE A 18 -10.95 -10.41 3.62
CA ILE A 18 -10.49 -10.89 2.33
C ILE A 18 -10.49 -12.43 2.33
N PRO A 19 -10.69 -13.10 1.18
CA PRO A 19 -10.53 -14.54 1.10
C PRO A 19 -9.07 -14.96 1.32
N ASP A 20 -8.87 -16.25 1.64
CA ASP A 20 -7.54 -16.83 1.79
C ASP A 20 -6.69 -16.60 0.54
N ILE A 21 -5.48 -16.07 0.76
CA ILE A 21 -4.54 -15.72 -0.30
C ILE A 21 -3.26 -16.53 -0.19
N LYS A 22 -2.72 -16.95 -1.33
CA LYS A 22 -1.41 -17.57 -1.43
C LYS A 22 -0.37 -16.54 -1.87
N ALA A 23 0.90 -16.80 -1.57
CA ALA A 23 2.00 -15.99 -2.08
C ALA A 23 1.91 -15.83 -3.61
N GLY A 24 2.08 -14.60 -4.10
CA GLY A 24 1.89 -14.22 -5.50
C GLY A 24 0.45 -13.82 -5.87
N GLY A 25 -0.52 -13.98 -4.98
CA GLY A 25 -1.87 -13.42 -5.16
C GLY A 25 -1.90 -11.91 -4.95
N ALA A 26 -2.92 -11.26 -5.51
CA ALA A 26 -3.16 -9.82 -5.35
C ALA A 26 -4.61 -9.55 -4.93
N VAL A 27 -4.78 -8.54 -4.07
CA VAL A 27 -6.09 -7.97 -3.73
C VAL A 27 -6.08 -6.51 -4.16
N VAL A 28 -7.13 -6.09 -4.85
CA VAL A 28 -7.32 -4.71 -5.29
C VAL A 28 -8.63 -4.18 -4.71
N TRP A 29 -8.60 -2.93 -4.27
CA TRP A 29 -9.77 -2.19 -3.84
C TRP A 29 -9.77 -0.82 -4.52
N LEU A 30 -10.95 -0.23 -4.67
CA LEU A 30 -11.06 1.12 -5.22
C LEU A 30 -10.52 2.13 -4.21
N CYS A 31 -10.02 3.27 -4.69
CA CYS A 31 -9.39 4.30 -3.83
C CYS A 31 -10.31 4.80 -2.70
N ASP A 32 -11.62 4.74 -2.91
CA ASP A 32 -12.63 5.22 -1.96
C ASP A 32 -13.25 4.09 -1.12
N THR A 33 -12.79 2.85 -1.30
CA THR A 33 -13.25 1.72 -0.49
C THR A 33 -12.67 1.80 0.92
N ILE A 34 -13.56 1.80 1.92
CA ILE A 34 -13.17 1.66 3.32
C ILE A 34 -12.53 0.28 3.51
N HIS A 35 -11.31 0.26 4.04
CA HIS A 35 -10.56 -0.95 4.33
C HIS A 35 -9.86 -0.82 5.68
N ALA A 36 -9.59 -1.95 6.32
CA ALA A 36 -8.84 -2.04 7.56
C ALA A 36 -8.10 -3.38 7.63
N VAL A 37 -7.04 -3.42 8.45
CA VAL A 37 -6.33 -4.64 8.80
C VAL A 37 -6.91 -5.20 10.09
N ASP A 38 -6.95 -6.53 10.21
CA ASP A 38 -7.36 -7.20 11.44
C ASP A 38 -6.48 -6.80 12.62
N LYS A 39 -7.11 -6.61 13.78
CA LYS A 39 -6.43 -6.14 15.00
C LYS A 39 -5.44 -7.16 15.56
N VAL A 40 -5.63 -8.45 15.25
CA VAL A 40 -4.85 -9.56 15.79
C VAL A 40 -4.54 -10.53 14.66
N HIS A 41 -3.27 -10.88 14.51
CA HIS A 41 -2.82 -11.95 13.63
C HIS A 41 -2.66 -13.25 14.41
N MET A 42 -3.51 -14.24 14.11
CA MET A 42 -3.46 -15.58 14.73
C MET A 42 -2.83 -16.63 13.80
N GLY A 43 -2.22 -16.22 12.70
CA GLY A 43 -1.52 -17.12 11.78
C GLY A 43 -0.21 -17.67 12.35
N LYS A 44 0.27 -18.79 11.80
CA LYS A 44 1.52 -19.44 12.23
C LYS A 44 2.79 -18.86 11.60
N SER A 45 2.63 -18.07 10.55
CA SER A 45 3.72 -17.46 9.77
C SER A 45 3.51 -15.97 9.67
N ASP A 46 4.53 -15.24 9.22
CA ASP A 46 4.39 -13.83 8.90
C ASP A 46 3.34 -13.59 7.81
N SER A 47 2.71 -12.42 7.85
CA SER A 47 1.71 -11.96 6.88
C SER A 47 2.26 -10.76 6.13
N SER A 48 3.15 -11.01 5.18
CA SER A 48 3.84 -9.97 4.41
C SER A 48 3.11 -9.64 3.10
N VAL A 49 3.07 -8.35 2.74
CA VAL A 49 2.50 -7.85 1.47
C VAL A 49 3.38 -6.75 0.88
N MET A 50 3.26 -6.51 -0.43
CA MET A 50 3.86 -5.35 -1.11
C MET A 50 2.75 -4.44 -1.62
N TYR A 51 2.80 -3.16 -1.27
CA TYR A 51 1.85 -2.16 -1.74
C TYR A 51 2.25 -1.67 -3.12
N ILE A 52 1.42 -1.97 -4.12
CA ILE A 52 1.62 -1.54 -5.51
C ILE A 52 0.32 -0.86 -5.99
N PRO A 53 0.26 0.48 -6.03
CA PRO A 53 -0.95 1.18 -6.44
C PRO A 53 -1.14 1.09 -7.96
N ILE A 54 -2.40 1.12 -8.40
CA ILE A 54 -2.75 1.26 -9.81
C ILE A 54 -2.98 2.75 -10.08
N CYS A 55 -2.03 3.37 -10.79
CA CYS A 55 -2.10 4.78 -11.18
C CYS A 55 -2.10 4.88 -12.71
N PRO A 56 -3.28 4.99 -13.35
CA PRO A 56 -3.36 5.18 -14.80
C PRO A 56 -2.58 6.42 -15.23
N SER A 57 -1.93 6.37 -16.39
CA SER A 57 -1.13 7.47 -16.92
C SER A 57 -2.02 8.59 -17.49
N LEU A 58 -2.65 9.35 -16.60
CA LEU A 58 -3.37 10.58 -16.93
C LEU A 58 -2.38 11.74 -16.95
N LYS A 59 -2.57 12.70 -17.87
CA LYS A 59 -1.64 13.83 -18.06
C LYS A 59 -1.39 14.64 -16.78
N GLU A 60 -2.43 14.80 -15.97
CA GLU A 60 -2.40 15.54 -14.70
C GLU A 60 -1.67 14.77 -13.58
N THR A 61 -1.96 13.48 -13.42
CA THR A 61 -1.39 12.65 -12.33
C THR A 61 0.07 12.29 -12.61
N ARG A 62 0.44 12.09 -13.88
CA ARG A 62 1.80 11.68 -14.27
C ARG A 62 2.84 12.76 -13.97
N SER A 63 2.52 14.05 -14.15
CA SER A 63 3.50 15.14 -14.03
C SER A 63 3.98 15.34 -12.58
N ILE A 64 3.14 15.04 -11.59
CA ILE A 64 3.46 15.17 -10.16
C ILE A 64 4.19 13.92 -9.65
N PHE A 65 3.70 12.72 -9.99
CA PHE A 65 4.26 11.46 -9.48
C PHE A 65 5.53 11.02 -10.24
N VAL A 66 5.55 11.08 -11.57
CA VAL A 66 6.74 10.62 -12.33
C VAL A 66 7.92 11.56 -12.15
N ALA A 67 7.70 12.88 -12.08
CA ALA A 67 8.78 13.84 -11.86
C ALA A 67 9.46 13.65 -10.50
N SER A 68 8.72 13.23 -9.47
CA SER A 68 9.26 12.93 -8.14
C SER A 68 9.85 11.52 -8.00
N GLU A 69 9.44 10.56 -8.85
CA GLU A 69 9.97 9.19 -8.85
C GLU A 69 11.19 8.98 -9.77
N THR A 70 11.41 9.83 -10.77
CA THR A 70 12.55 9.73 -11.70
C THR A 70 13.94 9.86 -11.02
N PRO A 71 14.14 10.63 -9.92
CA PRO A 71 15.40 10.61 -9.18
C PRO A 71 15.61 9.35 -8.32
N CYS A 72 14.54 8.63 -7.94
CA CYS A 72 14.61 7.53 -6.98
C CYS A 72 15.44 6.35 -7.51
N CYS A 73 15.35 6.04 -8.81
CA CYS A 73 16.13 4.97 -9.43
C CYS A 73 17.63 5.29 -9.56
N LYS A 74 18.04 6.58 -9.47
CA LYS A 74 19.46 6.98 -9.55
C LYS A 74 20.12 7.21 -8.19
N GLY A 75 19.35 7.25 -7.10
CA GLY A 75 19.87 7.62 -5.77
C GLY A 75 19.02 7.23 -4.56
N CYS A 76 18.16 6.22 -4.68
CA CYS A 76 17.45 5.53 -3.59
C CYS A 76 16.98 6.46 -2.45
N GLN A 77 15.99 7.32 -2.74
CA GLN A 77 15.28 8.09 -1.72
C GLN A 77 13.84 7.58 -1.61
N VAL A 78 13.35 7.47 -0.37
CA VAL A 78 11.99 7.05 -0.02
C VAL A 78 10.96 7.90 -0.78
N GLN A 79 9.86 7.28 -1.23
CA GLN A 79 8.76 7.99 -1.92
C GLN A 79 8.33 9.18 -1.05
N THR A 80 8.22 10.37 -1.63
CA THR A 80 8.00 11.63 -0.89
C THR A 80 6.68 11.66 -0.08
N SER A 81 5.73 10.79 -0.43
CA SER A 81 4.45 10.62 0.29
C SER A 81 4.51 9.62 1.45
N LEU A 82 5.56 8.79 1.54
CA LEU A 82 5.83 7.95 2.70
C LEU A 82 6.59 8.79 3.73
N ALA A 83 5.98 9.02 4.90
CA ALA A 83 6.67 9.63 6.03
C ALA A 83 7.99 8.90 6.26
N THR A 84 9.08 9.66 6.35
CA THR A 84 10.47 9.22 6.45
C THR A 84 10.66 8.04 7.40
N MET A 85 10.80 6.83 6.86
CA MET A 85 11.36 5.68 7.57
C MET A 85 12.77 5.41 7.03
N GLU A 86 13.78 5.81 7.79
CA GLU A 86 15.23 5.74 7.50
C GLU A 86 15.83 4.32 7.44
N SER A 87 15.02 3.25 7.28
CA SER A 87 15.51 1.87 7.44
C SER A 87 15.91 1.15 6.14
N LEU A 88 15.72 1.74 4.96
CA LEU A 88 15.97 1.05 3.68
C LEU A 88 17.39 1.24 3.11
N SER A 89 18.28 1.97 3.81
CA SER A 89 19.61 2.31 3.30
C SER A 89 20.63 1.16 3.30
N THR A 90 20.36 0.05 4.01
CA THR A 90 21.34 -1.03 4.25
C THR A 90 21.09 -2.35 3.51
N LEU A 91 20.02 -2.51 2.72
CA LEU A 91 19.83 -3.76 1.96
C LEU A 91 20.69 -3.76 0.68
N ALA A 92 21.61 -4.73 0.60
CA ALA A 92 22.62 -4.88 -0.45
C ALA A 92 22.11 -5.47 -1.78
N ASP A 93 20.88 -6.00 -1.83
CA ASP A 93 20.28 -6.59 -3.04
C ASP A 93 19.29 -5.64 -3.71
N ARG A 94 19.81 -4.53 -4.25
CA ARG A 94 19.01 -3.62 -5.08
C ARG A 94 18.84 -4.19 -6.49
N PRO A 95 17.60 -4.26 -7.03
CA PRO A 95 17.40 -4.67 -8.41
C PRO A 95 18.08 -3.68 -9.36
N THR A 96 19.05 -4.15 -10.14
CA THR A 96 19.74 -3.34 -11.15
C THR A 96 18.80 -3.06 -12.32
N CYS A 97 18.57 -1.79 -12.60
CA CYS A 97 17.91 -1.36 -13.83
C CYS A 97 18.91 -1.53 -14.99
N THR A 98 18.72 -2.55 -15.83
CA THR A 98 19.44 -2.70 -17.11
C THR A 98 18.86 -1.81 -18.18
#